data_AF-R7HTE8-F1
#
_entry.id   AF-R7HTE8-F1
#
_cell.length_a   1.000
_cell.length_b   1.000
_cell.length_c   1.000
_cell.angle_alpha   90.00
_cell.angle_beta   90.00
_cell.angle_gamma   90.00
#
_symmetry.space_group_name_H-M   'P 1'
#
loop_
_entity.id
_entity.type
_entity.pdbx_description
1 polymer ?
#
loop_
_entity_poly.entity_id
_entity_poly.type
_entity_poly.pdbx_seq_one_letter_code
_entity_poly.pdbx_strand_id
1 'polypeptide(L)'
;MEIIIINIGDNYNKTYTTASDFAILARHAMANSTIRSIVAKSSYRVPKSGKVKAFTIYNTNKFLGKVSYNTSLYQIIGGKTGTTKAAGSVLITTAKDKNGHELICAFFGNSSNSQMYTDIRKLLNYTFKQGKAGNLAYKKGFWDTRYRKTETLIRKYYNKGCFSVSDRFYPTKKASQKNLLSMINKISGSKLKPKNSNATLSVLDFSCILYNQTTASNTEDTTASDQAEEQIDLLKKKCNTYKNSASCSQDELKALAYVIDKKILPSSITKNVNTIITKEQAVQIADAMR
;
A
#
# COMPACT_ATOMS: atom_id res chain seq x y z
N MET A 1 -19.22 -19.51 16.98
CA MET A 1 -19.04 -18.18 16.36
C MET A 1 -20.00 -17.25 17.08
N GLU A 2 -19.52 -16.48 18.06
CA GLU A 2 -20.38 -15.60 18.87
C GLU A 2 -20.73 -14.35 18.07
N ILE A 3 -22.02 -14.17 17.80
CA ILE A 3 -22.59 -12.97 17.21
C ILE A 3 -22.73 -11.93 18.32
N ILE A 4 -22.12 -10.77 18.13
CA ILE A 4 -22.14 -9.68 19.09
C ILE A 4 -23.02 -8.58 18.52
N ILE A 5 -24.09 -8.29 19.24
CA ILE A 5 -25.05 -7.27 18.87
C ILE A 5 -24.45 -5.91 19.27
N ILE A 6 -24.15 -5.09 18.27
CA ILE A 6 -23.44 -3.83 18.48
C ILE A 6 -24.39 -2.79 19.06
N ASN A 7 -25.69 -2.81 18.73
CA ASN A 7 -26.60 -1.75 19.15
C ASN A 7 -28.04 -2.23 19.37
N ILE A 8 -28.42 -2.51 20.63
CA ILE A 8 -29.82 -2.73 21.02
C ILE A 8 -30.45 -1.43 21.58
N GLY A 9 -29.63 -0.48 22.04
CA GLY A 9 -30.08 0.67 22.83
C GLY A 9 -30.51 1.91 22.04
N ASP A 10 -30.16 2.00 20.74
CA ASP A 10 -30.39 3.20 19.91
C ASP A 10 -31.34 2.94 18.72
N ASN A 11 -32.26 1.98 18.81
CA ASN A 11 -33.17 1.56 17.72
C ASN A 11 -32.52 0.90 16.48
N TYR A 12 -31.28 0.41 16.58
CA TYR A 12 -30.57 -0.31 15.49
C TYR A 12 -30.38 -1.81 15.75
N ASN A 13 -31.47 -2.48 16.16
CA ASN A 13 -31.54 -3.87 16.64
C ASN A 13 -31.09 -4.97 15.65
N LYS A 14 -30.75 -4.64 14.40
CA LYS A 14 -30.20 -5.56 13.39
C LYS A 14 -28.71 -5.41 13.12
N THR A 15 -27.99 -4.62 13.93
CA THR A 15 -26.55 -4.38 13.73
C THR A 15 -25.73 -5.31 14.63
N TYR A 16 -25.11 -6.32 14.04
CA TYR A 16 -24.27 -7.29 14.74
C TYR A 16 -23.03 -7.67 13.92
N THR A 17 -22.03 -8.21 14.60
CA THR A 17 -20.78 -8.69 13.99
C THR A 17 -20.05 -9.62 14.95
N THR A 18 -18.93 -10.19 14.53
CA THR A 18 -18.11 -11.06 15.37
C THR A 18 -16.70 -10.49 15.55
N ALA A 19 -15.97 -10.97 16.56
CA ALA A 19 -14.56 -10.64 16.73
C ALA A 19 -13.73 -11.02 15.48
N SER A 20 -14.09 -12.13 14.82
CA SER A 20 -13.47 -12.59 13.58
C SER A 20 -13.69 -11.62 12.42
N ASP A 21 -14.93 -11.16 12.22
CA ASP A 21 -15.26 -10.21 11.15
C ASP A 21 -14.53 -8.88 11.36
N PHE A 22 -14.46 -8.39 12.60
CA PHE A 22 -13.70 -7.18 12.89
C PHE A 22 -12.19 -7.39 12.73
N ALA A 23 -11.65 -8.56 13.03
CA ALA A 23 -10.23 -8.85 12.77
C ALA A 23 -9.94 -8.83 11.25
N ILE A 24 -10.84 -9.37 10.43
CA ILE A 24 -10.77 -9.29 8.97
C ILE A 24 -10.85 -7.83 8.51
N LEU A 25 -11.85 -7.08 8.98
CA LEU A 25 -12.02 -5.66 8.63
C LEU A 25 -10.79 -4.83 9.05
N ALA A 26 -10.27 -5.06 10.25
CA ALA A 26 -9.08 -4.40 10.75
C ALA A 26 -7.86 -4.73 9.90
N ARG A 27 -7.70 -5.97 9.44
CA ARG A 27 -6.64 -6.35 8.50
C ARG A 27 -6.75 -5.55 7.20
N HIS A 28 -7.97 -5.43 6.65
CA HIS A 28 -8.22 -4.61 5.45
C HIS A 28 -7.97 -3.11 5.69
N ALA A 29 -8.43 -2.56 6.82
CA ALA A 29 -8.23 -1.15 7.16
C ALA A 29 -6.73 -0.84 7.37
N MET A 30 -6.03 -1.71 8.08
CA MET A 30 -4.60 -1.62 8.31
C MET A 30 -3.78 -1.97 7.08
N ALA A 31 -4.35 -2.43 5.97
CA ALA A 31 -3.64 -2.45 4.68
C ALA A 31 -3.44 -1.03 4.13
N ASN A 32 -4.30 -0.07 4.49
CA ASN A 32 -4.23 1.29 4.00
C ASN A 32 -3.27 2.15 4.85
N SER A 33 -2.20 2.66 4.22
CA SER A 33 -1.19 3.50 4.88
C SER A 33 -1.74 4.77 5.50
N THR A 34 -2.75 5.39 4.88
CA THR A 34 -3.41 6.59 5.40
C THR A 34 -4.17 6.26 6.68
N ILE A 35 -4.96 5.18 6.67
CA ILE A 35 -5.70 4.73 7.86
C ILE A 35 -4.72 4.42 8.99
N ARG A 36 -3.68 3.62 8.73
CA ARG A 36 -2.62 3.33 9.71
C ARG A 36 -2.05 4.59 10.35
N SER A 37 -1.70 5.57 9.51
CA SER A 37 -1.07 6.81 9.97
C SER A 37 -2.02 7.66 10.82
N ILE A 38 -3.33 7.56 10.59
CA ILE A 38 -4.35 8.25 11.39
C ILE A 38 -4.55 7.52 12.72
N VAL A 39 -4.78 6.21 12.70
CA VAL A 39 -5.16 5.45 13.92
C VAL A 39 -4.00 5.28 14.90
N ALA A 40 -2.76 5.47 14.46
CA ALA A 40 -1.56 5.42 15.31
C ALA A 40 -1.33 6.71 16.12
N LYS A 41 -2.01 7.82 15.80
CA LYS A 41 -1.82 9.09 16.51
C LYS A 41 -2.45 9.05 17.90
N SER A 42 -1.73 9.52 18.90
CA SER A 42 -2.24 9.70 20.27
C SER A 42 -3.19 10.90 20.38
N SER A 43 -2.99 11.93 19.54
CA SER A 43 -3.84 13.11 19.45
C SER A 43 -3.74 13.79 18.08
N TYR A 44 -4.65 14.71 17.81
CA TYR A 44 -4.64 15.57 16.63
C TYR A 44 -5.11 16.98 16.99
N ARG A 45 -4.34 18.00 16.60
CA ARG A 45 -4.72 19.41 16.78
C ARG A 45 -5.50 19.88 15.55
N VAL A 46 -6.79 20.14 15.74
CA VAL A 46 -7.66 20.71 14.73
C VAL A 46 -7.36 22.21 14.62
N PRO A 47 -7.00 22.73 13.44
CA PRO A 47 -6.75 24.16 13.26
C PRO A 47 -8.04 24.97 13.38
N LYS A 48 -7.91 26.28 13.63
CA LYS A 48 -9.05 27.21 13.62
C LYS A 48 -9.70 27.17 12.22
N SER A 49 -11.03 27.13 12.18
CA SER A 49 -11.80 27.21 10.94
C SER A 49 -13.00 28.15 11.12
N GLY A 50 -13.03 29.25 10.38
CA GLY A 50 -14.04 30.30 10.54
C GLY A 50 -14.14 30.80 11.98
N LYS A 51 -15.30 30.58 12.60
CA LYS A 51 -15.60 30.94 14.00
C LYS A 51 -15.18 29.88 15.02
N VAL A 52 -14.83 28.65 14.60
CA VAL A 52 -14.43 27.56 15.51
C VAL A 52 -12.95 27.70 15.87
N LYS A 53 -12.66 27.85 17.18
CA LYS A 53 -11.28 27.93 17.70
C LYS A 53 -10.54 26.61 17.48
N ALA A 54 -9.21 26.67 17.42
CA ALA A 54 -8.38 25.46 17.38
C ALA A 54 -8.55 24.63 18.66
N PHE A 55 -8.62 23.30 18.55
CA PHE A 55 -8.75 22.38 19.69
C PHE A 55 -8.03 21.05 19.42
N THR A 56 -7.77 20.28 20.48
CA THR A 56 -7.07 18.98 20.37
C THR A 56 -8.04 17.83 20.62
N ILE A 57 -8.06 16.88 19.70
CA ILE A 57 -8.76 15.60 19.86
C ILE A 57 -7.76 14.56 20.34
N TYR A 58 -8.08 13.85 21.42
CA TYR A 58 -7.27 12.76 21.92
C TYR A 58 -7.82 11.41 21.46
N ASN A 59 -6.94 10.48 21.15
CA ASN A 59 -7.33 9.14 20.78
C ASN A 59 -7.96 8.44 21.99
N THR A 60 -9.09 7.77 21.76
CA THR A 60 -9.81 7.02 22.78
C THR A 60 -9.15 5.68 23.09
N ASN A 61 -8.30 5.16 22.20
CA ASN A 61 -7.43 4.03 22.50
C ASN A 61 -6.33 4.47 23.48
N LYS A 62 -6.53 4.13 24.75
CA LYS A 62 -5.65 4.55 25.85
C LYS A 62 -4.27 3.92 25.78
N PHE A 63 -4.05 2.86 25.00
CA PHE A 63 -2.70 2.32 24.79
C PHE A 63 -1.74 3.32 24.09
N LEU A 64 -2.26 4.33 23.38
CA LEU A 64 -1.45 5.33 22.68
C LEU A 64 -0.96 6.48 23.58
N GLY A 65 -0.79 6.23 24.89
CA GLY A 65 -0.15 7.20 25.80
C GLY A 65 -0.81 7.39 27.16
N LYS A 66 -1.90 6.65 27.47
CA LYS A 66 -2.60 6.75 28.77
C LYS A 66 -2.55 5.46 29.59
N VAL A 67 -2.22 4.33 28.97
CA VAL A 67 -2.15 3.02 29.61
C VAL A 67 -0.82 2.36 29.27
N SER A 68 -0.09 1.94 30.31
CA SER A 68 1.17 1.21 30.18
C SER A 68 0.98 -0.20 29.66
N TYR A 69 1.94 -0.67 28.89
CA TYR A 69 2.06 -2.03 28.36
C TYR A 69 3.53 -2.38 28.15
N ASN A 70 3.85 -3.62 27.81
CA ASN A 70 5.23 -4.04 27.63
C ASN A 70 5.79 -3.57 26.28
N THR A 71 6.34 -2.35 26.26
CA THR A 71 6.95 -1.72 25.08
C THR A 71 8.22 -2.42 24.59
N SER A 72 8.83 -3.28 25.42
CA SER A 72 9.99 -4.08 25.01
C SER A 72 9.60 -5.28 24.12
N LEU A 73 8.36 -5.78 24.26
CA LEU A 73 7.84 -6.90 23.47
C LEU A 73 7.20 -6.44 22.18
N TYR A 74 6.39 -5.38 22.23
CA TYR A 74 5.65 -4.87 21.08
C TYR A 74 5.34 -3.39 21.22
N GLN A 75 4.94 -2.76 20.12
CA GLN A 75 4.41 -1.41 20.04
C GLN A 75 2.97 -1.46 19.55
N ILE A 76 2.07 -0.71 20.19
CA ILE A 76 0.71 -0.52 19.66
C ILE A 76 0.77 0.45 18.47
N ILE A 77 0.24 0.00 17.33
CA ILE A 77 0.31 0.69 16.03
C ILE A 77 -1.06 1.19 15.56
N GLY A 78 -2.09 1.09 16.40
CA GLY A 78 -3.41 1.64 16.12
C GLY A 78 -4.55 0.82 16.68
N GLY A 79 -5.77 1.26 16.39
CA GLY A 79 -6.98 0.57 16.78
C GLY A 79 -8.21 1.47 16.79
N LYS A 80 -9.33 0.93 17.27
CA LYS A 80 -10.57 1.65 17.48
C LYS A 80 -11.30 1.10 18.69
N THR A 81 -11.69 1.98 19.61
CA THR A 81 -12.60 1.66 20.71
C THR A 81 -14.06 1.80 20.29
N GLY A 82 -14.95 1.03 20.92
CA GLY A 82 -16.40 1.17 20.82
C GLY A 82 -17.03 0.90 22.17
N THR A 83 -18.18 1.52 22.43
CA THR A 83 -18.96 1.25 23.63
C THR A 83 -20.43 1.44 23.33
N THR A 84 -21.23 0.42 23.63
CA THR A 84 -22.70 0.49 23.60
C THR A 84 -23.24 -0.29 24.80
N LYS A 85 -24.52 -0.08 25.14
CA LYS A 85 -25.15 -0.82 26.24
C LYS A 85 -25.15 -2.34 26.02
N ALA A 86 -25.25 -2.78 24.76
CA ALA A 86 -25.31 -4.19 24.41
C ALA A 86 -23.93 -4.86 24.30
N ALA A 87 -22.92 -4.16 23.77
CA ALA A 87 -21.60 -4.74 23.53
C ALA A 87 -20.59 -4.50 24.67
N GLY A 88 -20.93 -3.63 25.63
CA GLY A 88 -20.00 -3.17 26.66
C GLY A 88 -18.79 -2.43 26.07
N SER A 89 -17.63 -2.52 26.72
CA SER A 89 -16.39 -1.96 26.18
C SER A 89 -15.76 -2.90 25.14
N VAL A 90 -15.55 -2.37 23.93
CA VAL A 90 -14.95 -3.06 22.80
C VAL A 90 -13.68 -2.34 22.37
N LEU A 91 -12.65 -3.10 21.99
CA LEU A 91 -11.44 -2.54 21.38
C LEU A 91 -10.87 -3.50 20.35
N ILE A 92 -10.72 -2.99 19.13
CA ILE A 92 -9.87 -3.58 18.10
C ILE A 92 -8.53 -2.86 18.18
N THR A 93 -7.45 -3.56 18.54
CA THR A 93 -6.12 -2.96 18.56
C THR A 93 -5.14 -3.78 17.75
N THR A 94 -4.10 -3.11 17.27
CA THR A 94 -3.04 -3.70 16.47
C THR A 94 -1.70 -3.42 17.10
N ALA A 95 -0.84 -4.43 17.10
CA ALA A 95 0.45 -4.41 17.74
C ALA A 95 1.53 -4.94 16.78
N LYS A 96 2.77 -4.52 16.97
CA LYS A 96 3.91 -4.93 16.15
C LYS A 96 5.15 -5.14 17.02
N ASP A 97 5.91 -6.21 16.78
CA ASP A 97 7.21 -6.40 17.42
C ASP A 97 8.37 -5.72 16.67
N LYS A 98 9.60 -5.85 17.18
CA LYS A 98 10.81 -5.31 16.54
C LYS A 98 11.16 -6.03 15.22
N ASN A 99 10.73 -7.27 15.06
CA ASN A 99 10.97 -8.09 13.87
C ASN A 99 9.94 -7.82 12.75
N GLY A 100 8.94 -6.99 13.02
CA GLY A 100 7.90 -6.61 12.08
C GLY A 100 6.69 -7.53 12.06
N HIS A 101 6.59 -8.51 12.98
CA HIS A 101 5.39 -9.32 13.14
C HIS A 101 4.26 -8.47 13.69
N GLU A 102 3.12 -8.51 13.02
CA GLU A 102 1.93 -7.74 13.42
C GLU A 102 0.82 -8.66 13.90
N LEU A 103 0.11 -8.19 14.92
CA LEU A 103 -1.01 -8.87 15.54
C LEU A 103 -2.22 -7.95 15.61
N ILE A 104 -3.40 -8.51 15.35
CA ILE A 104 -4.69 -7.86 15.54
C ILE A 104 -5.38 -8.54 16.71
N CYS A 105 -5.74 -7.76 17.73
CA CYS A 105 -6.55 -8.20 18.86
C CYS A 105 -7.93 -7.56 18.76
N ALA A 106 -8.94 -8.38 18.45
CA ALA A 106 -10.34 -7.97 18.44
C ALA A 106 -10.98 -8.41 19.75
N PHE A 107 -11.19 -7.47 20.68
CA PHE A 107 -11.71 -7.79 22.01
C PHE A 107 -13.16 -7.35 22.17
N PHE A 108 -13.99 -8.29 22.61
CA PHE A 108 -15.39 -8.11 22.95
C PHE A 108 -15.72 -8.88 24.21
N GLY A 109 -15.56 -8.25 25.37
CA GLY A 109 -15.68 -8.93 26.65
C GLY A 109 -16.91 -8.57 27.46
N ASN A 110 -17.79 -7.68 26.95
CA ASN A 110 -18.84 -7.02 27.74
C ASN A 110 -18.34 -6.56 29.13
N SER A 111 -17.11 -6.05 29.19
CA SER A 111 -16.40 -5.79 30.43
C SER A 111 -16.30 -4.29 30.71
N SER A 112 -15.88 -3.95 31.92
CA SER A 112 -15.49 -2.58 32.25
C SER A 112 -14.31 -2.12 31.37
N ASN A 113 -14.15 -0.80 31.24
CA ASN A 113 -13.07 -0.22 30.45
C ASN A 113 -11.69 -0.63 30.97
N SER A 114 -11.50 -0.65 32.29
CA SER A 114 -10.23 -1.04 32.91
C SER A 114 -9.90 -2.52 32.66
N GLN A 115 -10.89 -3.39 32.82
CA GLN A 115 -10.72 -4.83 32.62
C GLN A 115 -10.35 -5.17 31.17
N MET A 116 -11.01 -4.52 30.21
CA MET A 116 -10.71 -4.64 28.78
C MET A 116 -9.22 -4.41 28.48
N TYR A 117 -8.63 -3.32 29.00
CA TYR A 117 -7.21 -3.04 28.78
C TYR A 117 -6.30 -4.07 29.46
N THR A 118 -6.67 -4.56 30.65
CA THR A 118 -5.94 -5.62 31.35
C THR A 118 -5.90 -6.91 30.55
N ASP A 119 -7.03 -7.34 30.01
CA ASP A 119 -7.11 -8.61 29.30
C ASP A 119 -6.47 -8.54 27.91
N ILE A 120 -6.61 -7.42 27.20
CA ILE A 120 -5.89 -7.19 25.94
C ILE A 120 -4.38 -7.23 26.17
N ARG A 121 -3.85 -6.65 27.26
CA ARG A 121 -2.42 -6.76 27.59
C ARG A 121 -2.00 -8.21 27.80
N LYS A 122 -2.80 -9.02 28.51
CA LYS A 122 -2.50 -10.45 28.73
C LYS A 122 -2.44 -11.19 27.40
N LEU A 123 -3.43 -11.00 26.52
CA LEU A 123 -3.49 -11.63 25.19
C LEU A 123 -2.30 -11.25 24.31
N LEU A 124 -1.96 -9.96 24.23
CA LEU A 124 -0.82 -9.49 23.46
C LEU A 124 0.50 -10.02 24.03
N ASN A 125 0.71 -9.91 25.35
CA ASN A 125 1.91 -10.42 26.02
C ASN A 125 2.08 -11.93 25.78
N TYR A 126 1.02 -12.72 25.94
CA TYR A 126 1.05 -14.15 25.67
C TYR A 126 1.47 -14.42 24.23
N THR A 127 0.81 -13.79 23.27
CA THR A 127 1.04 -14.05 21.84
C THR A 127 2.46 -13.70 21.41
N PHE A 128 2.98 -12.53 21.81
CA PHE A 128 4.36 -12.15 21.45
C PHE A 128 5.41 -12.98 22.19
N LYS A 129 5.16 -13.43 23.43
CA LYS A 129 6.06 -14.35 24.13
C LYS A 129 6.12 -15.72 23.45
N GLN A 130 4.96 -16.30 23.11
CA GLN A 130 4.90 -17.59 22.42
C GLN A 130 5.54 -17.53 21.03
N GLY A 131 5.32 -16.44 20.30
CA GLY A 131 5.96 -16.23 19.01
C GLY A 131 7.48 -16.05 19.12
N LYS A 132 7.98 -15.36 20.15
CA LYS A 132 9.43 -15.28 20.44
C LYS A 132 10.02 -16.64 20.83
N ALA A 133 9.24 -17.50 21.50
CA ALA A 133 9.64 -18.86 21.85
C ALA A 133 9.56 -19.86 20.67
N GLY A 134 9.08 -19.44 19.49
CA GLY A 134 8.93 -20.33 18.33
C GLY A 134 7.68 -21.20 18.37
N ASN A 135 6.82 -21.04 19.37
CA ASN A 135 5.62 -21.86 19.57
C ASN A 135 4.44 -21.43 18.70
N LEU A 136 4.55 -20.32 17.97
CA LEU A 136 3.53 -19.84 17.04
C LEU A 136 4.11 -19.72 15.63
N ALA A 137 3.44 -20.38 14.68
CA ALA A 137 3.75 -20.22 13.26
C ALA A 137 3.15 -18.91 12.73
N TYR A 138 4.01 -17.95 12.38
CA TYR A 138 3.59 -16.74 11.68
C TYR A 138 3.33 -17.02 10.21
N LYS A 139 2.15 -16.63 9.71
CA LYS A 139 1.86 -16.68 8.27
C LYS A 139 2.52 -15.49 7.57
N LYS A 140 3.50 -15.77 6.70
CA LYS A 140 4.02 -14.75 5.76
C LYS A 140 2.92 -14.36 4.78
N GLY A 141 2.42 -13.13 4.92
CA GLY A 141 1.30 -12.62 4.14
C GLY A 141 1.66 -11.37 3.35
N PHE A 142 1.14 -11.29 2.12
CA PHE A 142 1.04 -10.03 1.40
C PHE A 142 0.06 -9.12 2.15
N TRP A 143 0.55 -7.97 2.62
CA TRP A 143 -0.19 -7.16 3.59
C TRP A 143 -1.38 -6.41 2.96
N ASP A 144 -1.27 -6.02 1.69
CA ASP A 144 -2.31 -5.23 1.03
C ASP A 144 -3.36 -6.09 0.34
N THR A 145 -4.32 -6.56 1.12
CA THR A 145 -5.43 -7.41 0.66
C THR A 145 -6.35 -6.75 -0.37
N ARG A 146 -6.17 -5.46 -0.72
CA ARG A 146 -6.93 -4.77 -1.77
C ARG A 146 -6.51 -5.21 -3.17
N TYR A 147 -5.32 -5.76 -3.32
CA TYR A 147 -4.72 -6.08 -4.62
C TYR A 147 -4.75 -7.57 -4.94
N ARG A 148 -5.84 -8.28 -4.59
CA ARG A 148 -5.96 -9.75 -4.80
C ARG A 148 -5.65 -10.19 -6.23
N LYS A 149 -5.95 -9.36 -7.24
CA LYS A 149 -5.68 -9.70 -8.65
C LYS A 149 -4.18 -9.76 -8.97
N THR A 150 -3.37 -8.89 -8.36
CA THR A 150 -1.91 -8.85 -8.56
C THR A 150 -1.15 -9.55 -7.44
N GLU A 151 -1.83 -10.00 -6.38
CA GLU A 151 -1.23 -10.70 -5.23
C GLU A 151 -0.38 -11.90 -5.67
N THR A 152 -0.92 -12.78 -6.53
CA THR A 152 -0.20 -13.96 -7.03
C THR A 152 1.10 -13.57 -7.73
N LEU A 153 1.04 -12.53 -8.57
CA LEU A 153 2.19 -12.02 -9.30
C LEU A 153 3.25 -11.42 -8.37
N ILE A 154 2.82 -10.60 -7.41
CA ILE A 154 3.72 -9.98 -6.44
C ILE A 154 4.36 -11.06 -5.56
N ARG A 155 3.61 -12.06 -5.11
CA ARG A 155 4.12 -13.19 -4.34
C ARG A 155 5.15 -14.02 -5.11
N LYS A 156 4.93 -14.26 -6.41
CA LYS A 156 5.88 -14.94 -7.30
C LYS A 156 7.25 -14.27 -7.24
N TYR A 157 7.32 -12.95 -7.41
CA TYR A 157 8.60 -12.22 -7.43
C TYR A 157 9.17 -11.93 -6.05
N TYR A 158 8.29 -11.83 -5.05
CA TYR A 158 8.70 -11.78 -3.65
C TYR A 158 9.47 -13.04 -3.24
N ASN A 159 8.92 -14.22 -3.54
CA ASN A 159 9.57 -15.50 -3.21
C ASN A 159 10.89 -15.70 -3.97
N LYS A 160 11.07 -15.05 -5.13
CA LYS A 160 12.32 -15.03 -5.89
C LYS A 160 13.36 -14.01 -5.36
N GLY A 161 13.04 -13.27 -4.30
CA GLY A 161 13.97 -12.29 -3.71
C GLY A 161 14.14 -11.01 -4.52
N CYS A 162 13.25 -10.71 -5.47
CA CYS A 162 13.36 -9.52 -6.33
C CYS A 162 13.21 -8.20 -5.54
N PHE A 163 12.62 -8.23 -4.34
CA PHE A 163 12.51 -7.07 -3.46
C PHE A 163 12.44 -7.50 -1.98
N SER A 164 13.03 -6.67 -1.11
CA SER A 164 13.20 -6.92 0.33
C SER A 164 11.98 -6.49 1.16
N VAL A 165 11.76 -7.18 2.27
CA VAL A 165 10.75 -6.90 3.32
C VAL A 165 11.15 -5.75 4.25
N SER A 166 12.41 -5.30 4.21
CA SER A 166 12.92 -4.29 5.16
C SER A 166 12.02 -3.05 5.20
N ASP A 167 11.37 -2.76 4.08
CA ASP A 167 10.12 -2.00 4.02
C ASP A 167 9.00 -2.85 3.43
N ARG A 168 7.85 -2.89 4.12
CA ARG A 168 6.62 -3.53 3.65
C ARG A 168 6.30 -3.14 2.20
N PHE A 169 5.89 -4.12 1.38
CA PHE A 169 5.44 -3.84 0.02
C PHE A 169 4.07 -3.16 0.07
N TYR A 170 4.08 -1.83 0.01
CA TYR A 170 2.89 -1.00 -0.15
C TYR A 170 2.65 -0.76 -1.64
N PRO A 171 1.67 -1.42 -2.28
CA PRO A 171 1.54 -1.43 -3.74
C PRO A 171 1.31 -0.03 -4.32
N THR A 172 0.58 0.85 -3.61
CA THR A 172 0.31 2.24 -4.01
C THR A 172 1.39 3.24 -3.66
N LYS A 173 2.39 2.86 -2.86
CA LYS A 173 3.37 3.82 -2.36
C LYS A 173 4.22 4.30 -3.53
N LYS A 174 4.22 5.62 -3.75
CA LYS A 174 5.16 6.28 -4.66
C LYS A 174 6.58 5.93 -4.22
N ALA A 175 7.41 5.52 -5.17
CA ALA A 175 8.81 5.23 -4.94
C ALA A 175 9.68 6.12 -5.84
N SER A 176 10.93 6.32 -5.44
CA SER A 176 11.89 7.00 -6.27
C SER A 176 12.23 6.17 -7.52
N GLN A 177 12.67 6.83 -8.60
CA GLN A 177 13.05 6.16 -9.85
C GLN A 177 14.11 5.09 -9.57
N LYS A 178 15.12 5.39 -8.74
CA LYS A 178 16.17 4.43 -8.37
C LYS A 178 15.59 3.14 -7.79
N ASN A 179 14.67 3.27 -6.84
CA ASN A 179 14.08 2.11 -6.16
C ASN A 179 13.13 1.32 -7.08
N LEU A 180 12.34 2.03 -7.89
CA LEU A 180 11.37 1.40 -8.78
C LEU A 180 12.05 0.69 -9.96
N LEU A 181 13.04 1.32 -10.59
CA LEU A 181 13.81 0.73 -11.69
C LEU A 181 14.69 -0.42 -11.20
N SER A 182 15.27 -0.33 -10.00
CA SER A 182 15.98 -1.47 -9.41
C SER A 182 15.07 -2.70 -9.27
N MET A 183 13.82 -2.50 -8.86
CA MET A 183 12.84 -3.57 -8.77
C MET A 183 12.46 -4.11 -10.15
N ILE A 184 12.23 -3.24 -11.13
CA ILE A 184 11.94 -3.63 -12.51
C ILE A 184 13.09 -4.47 -13.07
N ASN A 185 14.33 -3.97 -13.00
CA ASN A 185 15.53 -4.66 -13.48
C ASN A 185 15.72 -6.04 -12.85
N LYS A 186 15.45 -6.20 -11.54
CA LYS A 186 15.53 -7.51 -10.87
C LYS A 186 14.49 -8.52 -11.34
N ILE A 187 13.36 -8.06 -11.89
CA ILE A 187 12.25 -8.90 -12.34
C ILE A 187 12.38 -9.20 -13.84
N SER A 188 12.60 -8.16 -14.65
CA SER A 188 12.68 -8.26 -16.12
C SER A 188 14.06 -8.69 -16.63
N GLY A 189 15.12 -8.51 -15.83
CA GLY A 189 16.50 -8.68 -16.28
C GLY A 189 17.05 -7.46 -17.05
N SER A 190 16.30 -6.36 -17.13
CA SER A 190 16.74 -5.13 -17.80
C SER A 190 17.83 -4.39 -17.02
N LYS A 191 18.41 -3.36 -17.63
CA LYS A 191 19.48 -2.52 -17.06
C LYS A 191 19.12 -1.03 -17.12
N LEU A 192 17.86 -0.72 -16.81
CA LEU A 192 17.32 0.64 -16.85
C LEU A 192 18.00 1.50 -15.79
N LYS A 193 18.39 2.73 -16.16
CA LYS A 193 19.01 3.71 -15.27
C LYS A 193 18.06 4.88 -15.01
N PRO A 194 17.99 5.41 -13.78
CA PRO A 194 17.13 6.55 -13.47
C PRO A 194 17.64 7.83 -14.13
N LYS A 195 16.72 8.68 -14.61
CA LYS A 195 17.03 10.05 -15.06
C LYS A 195 17.28 10.95 -13.85
N ASN A 196 16.47 10.80 -12.81
CA ASN A 196 16.67 11.45 -11.51
C ASN A 196 16.41 10.43 -10.39
N SER A 197 17.48 10.06 -9.68
CA SER A 197 17.44 8.99 -8.66
C SER A 197 16.41 9.20 -7.55
N ASN A 198 16.08 10.45 -7.22
CA ASN A 198 15.21 10.82 -6.11
C ASN A 198 13.78 11.19 -6.55
N ALA A 199 13.58 11.50 -7.84
CA ALA A 199 12.26 11.82 -8.37
C ALA A 199 11.35 10.57 -8.41
N THR A 200 10.05 10.79 -8.57
CA THR A 200 9.11 9.71 -8.93
C THR A 200 9.24 9.32 -10.39
N LEU A 201 8.77 8.13 -10.77
CA LEU A 201 8.78 7.67 -12.15
C LEU A 201 7.38 7.84 -12.76
N SER A 202 7.22 8.76 -13.72
CA SER A 202 5.99 8.85 -14.53
C SER A 202 5.98 7.83 -15.66
N VAL A 203 4.81 7.64 -16.29
CA VAL A 203 4.67 6.83 -17.51
C VAL A 203 5.61 7.35 -18.59
N LEU A 204 5.69 8.67 -18.77
CA LEU A 204 6.58 9.28 -19.75
C LEU A 204 8.05 9.03 -19.42
N ASP A 205 8.47 9.24 -18.17
CA ASP A 205 9.85 8.99 -17.74
C ASP A 205 10.27 7.54 -18.03
N PHE A 206 9.41 6.59 -17.68
CA PHE A 206 9.65 5.17 -17.91
C PHE A 206 9.75 4.85 -19.41
N SER A 207 8.84 5.41 -20.22
CA SER A 207 8.82 5.20 -21.67
C SER A 207 10.13 5.66 -22.30
N CYS A 208 10.58 6.87 -21.97
CA CYS A 208 11.84 7.41 -22.48
C CYS A 208 13.06 6.60 -22.02
N ILE A 209 13.10 6.20 -20.74
CA ILE A 209 14.21 5.40 -20.20
C ILE A 209 14.31 4.04 -20.92
N LEU A 210 13.18 3.38 -21.15
CA LEU A 210 13.14 2.10 -21.84
C LEU A 210 13.52 2.24 -23.32
N TYR A 211 12.93 3.21 -24.01
CA TYR A 211 13.18 3.43 -25.43
C TYR A 211 14.65 3.76 -25.72
N ASN A 212 15.24 4.65 -24.92
CA ASN A 212 16.66 5.01 -25.06
C ASN A 212 17.60 3.82 -24.78
N GLN A 213 17.21 2.91 -23.88
CA GLN A 213 17.99 1.68 -23.68
C GLN A 213 17.93 0.78 -24.92
N THR A 214 16.77 0.67 -25.57
CA THR A 214 16.61 -0.19 -26.74
C THR A 214 17.29 0.34 -28.00
N THR A 215 17.31 1.66 -28.20
CA THR A 215 18.02 2.29 -29.32
C THR A 215 19.54 2.24 -29.12
N ALA A 216 20.02 2.39 -27.88
CA ALA A 216 21.45 2.23 -27.57
C ALA A 216 21.98 0.80 -27.75
N SER A 217 21.10 -0.21 -27.72
CA SER A 217 21.47 -1.61 -28.03
C SER A 217 21.38 -1.95 -29.53
N ASN A 218 20.74 -1.11 -30.34
CA ASN A 218 20.52 -1.32 -31.78
C ASN A 218 21.23 -0.21 -32.58
N THR A 219 22.55 -0.09 -32.43
CA THR A 219 23.36 0.73 -33.34
C THR A 219 23.75 -0.10 -34.56
N GLU A 220 22.82 -0.24 -35.50
CA GLU A 220 23.09 -0.45 -36.92
C GLU A 220 21.78 -0.12 -37.66
N ASP A 221 21.77 1.07 -38.25
CA ASP A 221 21.46 1.33 -39.65
C ASP A 221 20.64 2.62 -39.84
N THR A 222 21.15 3.46 -40.74
CA THR A 222 20.66 4.79 -41.09
C THR A 222 19.97 4.72 -42.44
N THR A 223 18.73 5.20 -42.57
CA THR A 223 18.24 5.99 -43.73
C THR A 223 16.75 6.37 -43.63
N ALA A 224 16.44 7.48 -44.32
CA ALA A 224 15.16 7.91 -44.88
C ALA A 224 14.24 8.84 -44.06
N SER A 225 14.22 10.11 -44.48
CA SER A 225 13.09 11.03 -44.30
C SER A 225 11.97 10.70 -45.29
N ASP A 226 10.78 11.27 -45.04
CA ASP A 226 9.47 11.05 -45.68
C ASP A 226 8.65 9.88 -45.10
N GLN A 227 9.22 8.68 -44.93
CA GLN A 227 8.56 7.62 -44.13
C GLN A 227 8.46 7.97 -42.64
N ALA A 228 9.28 8.92 -42.18
CA ALA A 228 9.30 9.37 -40.80
C ALA A 228 8.04 10.15 -40.41
N GLU A 229 7.45 10.93 -41.31
CA GLU A 229 6.27 11.77 -40.99
C GLU A 229 4.98 10.95 -40.91
N GLU A 230 4.78 9.98 -41.80
CA GLU A 230 3.62 9.06 -41.76
C GLU A 230 3.68 8.16 -40.51
N GLN A 231 4.87 7.67 -40.16
CA GLN A 231 5.08 6.97 -38.89
C GLN A 231 4.77 7.88 -37.69
N ILE A 232 5.17 9.16 -37.71
CA ILE A 232 4.88 10.11 -36.63
C ILE A 232 3.37 10.32 -36.46
N ASP A 233 2.58 10.45 -37.53
CA ASP A 233 1.12 10.59 -37.43
C ASP A 233 0.46 9.34 -36.86
N LEU A 234 0.91 8.14 -37.26
CA LEU A 234 0.44 6.88 -36.71
C LEU A 234 0.78 6.74 -35.21
N LEU A 235 1.98 7.14 -34.80
CA LEU A 235 2.42 7.16 -33.41
C LEU A 235 1.59 8.15 -32.57
N LYS A 236 1.33 9.35 -33.11
CA LYS A 236 0.44 10.35 -32.50
C LYS A 236 -0.96 9.79 -32.30
N LYS A 237 -1.55 9.15 -33.32
CA LYS A 237 -2.87 8.49 -33.22
C LYS A 237 -2.91 7.46 -32.08
N LYS A 238 -1.88 6.62 -31.94
CA LYS A 238 -1.77 5.66 -30.83
C LYS A 238 -1.68 6.36 -29.45
N CYS A 239 -0.95 7.47 -29.37
CA CYS A 239 -0.71 8.23 -28.14
C CYS A 239 -1.85 9.17 -27.73
N ASN A 240 -2.75 9.56 -28.65
CA ASN A 240 -3.89 10.46 -28.37
C ASN A 240 -4.86 9.92 -27.31
N THR A 241 -4.81 8.62 -27.04
CA THR A 241 -5.59 8.00 -25.96
C THR A 241 -5.09 8.38 -24.56
N TYR A 242 -3.87 8.93 -24.43
CA TYR A 242 -3.29 9.40 -23.18
C TYR A 242 -3.44 10.92 -23.04
N LYS A 243 -3.96 11.37 -21.89
CA LYS A 243 -4.01 12.79 -21.54
C LYS A 243 -2.60 13.38 -21.47
N ASN A 244 -2.48 14.65 -21.89
CA ASN A 244 -1.24 15.44 -21.95
C ASN A 244 -0.18 14.91 -22.94
N SER A 245 -0.52 14.00 -23.86
CA SER A 245 0.40 13.58 -24.92
C SER A 245 0.64 14.69 -25.97
N ALA A 246 -0.30 15.62 -26.15
CA ALA A 246 -0.15 16.73 -27.09
C ALA A 246 0.99 17.71 -26.73
N SER A 247 1.41 17.76 -25.46
CA SER A 247 2.55 18.57 -25.01
C SER A 247 3.89 17.84 -25.09
N CYS A 248 3.91 16.58 -25.51
CA CYS A 248 5.13 15.79 -25.62
C CYS A 248 5.92 16.12 -26.90
N SER A 249 7.25 16.01 -26.84
CA SER A 249 8.11 16.09 -28.02
C SER A 249 7.91 14.88 -28.94
N GLN A 250 8.42 14.95 -30.17
CA GLN A 250 8.34 13.82 -31.11
C GLN A 250 9.04 12.57 -30.58
N ASP A 251 10.20 12.72 -29.93
CA ASP A 251 10.93 11.58 -29.36
C ASP A 251 10.22 10.98 -28.14
N GLU A 252 9.57 11.82 -27.34
CA GLU A 252 8.71 11.38 -26.24
C GLU A 252 7.49 10.58 -26.73
N LEU A 253 6.88 11.01 -27.84
CA LEU A 253 5.78 10.29 -28.47
C LEU A 253 6.22 8.94 -29.05
N LYS A 254 7.41 8.88 -29.67
CA LYS A 254 8.01 7.60 -30.13
C LYS A 254 8.20 6.63 -28.97
N ALA A 255 8.78 7.12 -27.87
CA ALA A 255 9.01 6.31 -26.67
C ALA A 255 7.69 5.82 -26.05
N LEU A 256 6.69 6.67 -25.95
CA LEU A 256 5.37 6.30 -25.43
C LEU A 256 4.67 5.28 -26.34
N ALA A 257 4.71 5.48 -27.65
CA ALA A 257 4.12 4.56 -28.60
C ALA A 257 4.79 3.18 -28.56
N TYR A 258 6.12 3.13 -28.36
CA TYR A 258 6.85 1.87 -28.20
C TYR A 258 6.30 1.03 -27.04
N VAL A 259 6.10 1.63 -25.85
CA VAL A 259 5.59 0.88 -24.69
C VAL A 259 4.12 0.48 -24.82
N ILE A 260 3.32 1.26 -25.57
CA ILE A 260 1.93 0.94 -25.90
C ILE A 260 1.88 -0.25 -26.86
N ASP A 261 2.68 -0.23 -27.92
CA ASP A 261 2.71 -1.25 -28.98
C ASP A 261 3.17 -2.60 -28.42
N LYS A 262 4.21 -2.60 -27.58
CA LYS A 262 4.70 -3.79 -26.88
C LYS A 262 3.80 -4.23 -25.71
N LYS A 263 2.68 -3.54 -25.44
CA LYS A 263 1.72 -3.83 -24.37
C LYS A 263 2.38 -3.94 -22.98
N ILE A 264 3.40 -3.11 -22.72
CA ILE A 264 4.18 -3.14 -21.47
C ILE A 264 3.41 -2.50 -20.32
N LEU A 265 2.59 -1.48 -20.61
CA LEU A 265 1.82 -0.76 -19.59
C LEU A 265 0.57 -1.56 -19.19
N PRO A 266 0.37 -1.88 -17.89
CA PRO A 266 -0.82 -2.59 -17.44
C PRO A 266 -2.09 -1.74 -17.58
N SER A 267 -3.23 -2.39 -17.77
CA SER A 267 -4.54 -1.72 -17.87
C SER A 267 -4.96 -0.93 -16.63
N SER A 268 -4.31 -1.17 -15.48
CA SER A 268 -4.49 -0.42 -14.23
C SER A 268 -3.86 0.97 -14.25
N ILE A 269 -3.01 1.30 -15.24
CA ILE A 269 -2.45 2.64 -15.40
C ILE A 269 -3.48 3.57 -16.03
N THR A 270 -3.70 4.72 -15.37
CA THR A 270 -4.46 5.82 -15.93
C THR A 270 -3.79 6.29 -17.22
N LYS A 271 -4.56 6.43 -18.30
CA LYS A 271 -4.08 6.95 -19.59
C LYS A 271 -3.77 8.46 -19.51
N ASN A 272 -2.68 8.80 -18.84
CA ASN A 272 -2.10 10.13 -18.74
C ASN A 272 -0.57 9.97 -18.63
N VAL A 273 0.17 10.69 -19.46
CA VAL A 273 1.64 10.56 -19.54
C VAL A 273 2.35 10.94 -18.24
N ASN A 274 1.74 11.81 -17.43
CA ASN A 274 2.26 12.26 -16.13
C ASN A 274 1.83 11.35 -14.96
N THR A 275 1.13 10.24 -15.23
CA THR A 275 0.74 9.28 -14.18
C THR A 275 1.98 8.71 -13.52
N ILE A 276 2.06 8.81 -12.19
CA ILE A 276 3.15 8.22 -11.42
C ILE A 276 2.94 6.71 -11.29
N ILE A 277 3.94 5.95 -11.72
CA ILE A 277 3.94 4.49 -11.64
C ILE A 277 4.09 4.06 -10.19
N THR A 278 3.17 3.22 -9.73
CA THR A 278 3.17 2.63 -8.39
C THR A 278 4.04 1.37 -8.32
N LYS A 279 4.35 0.88 -7.11
CA LYS A 279 5.09 -0.38 -6.95
C LYS A 279 4.35 -1.56 -7.57
N GLU A 280 3.02 -1.58 -7.46
CA GLU A 280 2.18 -2.61 -8.10
C GLU A 280 2.38 -2.63 -9.61
N GLN A 281 2.17 -1.47 -10.25
CA GLN A 281 2.27 -1.34 -11.69
C GLN A 281 3.67 -1.63 -12.18
N ALA A 282 4.71 -1.27 -11.42
CA ALA A 282 6.09 -1.63 -11.76
C ALA A 282 6.34 -3.15 -11.76
N VAL A 283 5.72 -3.92 -10.86
CA VAL A 283 5.80 -5.39 -10.92
C VAL A 283 5.11 -5.93 -12.16
N GLN A 284 3.95 -5.38 -12.54
CA GLN A 284 3.23 -5.78 -13.75
C GLN A 284 4.01 -5.43 -15.02
N ILE A 285 4.55 -4.20 -15.09
CA ILE A 285 5.43 -3.74 -16.17
C ILE A 285 6.63 -4.68 -16.31
N ALA A 286 7.30 -4.98 -15.20
CA ALA A 286 8.49 -5.81 -15.24
C ALA A 286 8.19 -7.26 -15.64
N ASP A 287 7.01 -7.80 -15.29
CA ASP A 287 6.55 -9.10 -15.77
C ASP A 287 6.23 -9.09 -17.27
N ALA A 288 5.62 -8.02 -17.78
CA ALA A 288 5.33 -7.84 -19.20
C ALA A 288 6.58 -7.60 -20.07
N MET A 289 7.69 -7.18 -19.47
CA MET A 289 8.98 -6.97 -20.13
C MET A 289 9.85 -8.23 -20.22
N ARG A 290 9.44 -9.35 -19.59
CA ARG A 290 10.17 -10.62 -19.65
C ARG A 290 9.88 -11.35 -20.95
#